data_AF-A0A3D1H4Z1-F1
#
_entry.id   AF-A0A3D1H4Z1-F1
#
_cell.length_a   1.000
_cell.length_b   1.000
_cell.length_c   1.000
_cell.angle_alpha   90.00
_cell.angle_beta   90.00
_cell.angle_gamma   90.00
#
_symmetry.space_group_name_H-M   'P 1'
#
loop_
_entity.id
_entity.type
_entity.pdbx_description
1 polymer ?
#
loop_
_entity_poly.entity_id
_entity_poly.type
_entity_poly.pdbx_seq_one_letter_code
_entity_poly.pdbx_strand_id
1 'polypeptide(L)'
;MSTQAKIQELTAALKEHNYNYYVLANPSISDREFDMKLKELEKLEAAFPQFADPNSPTQQVGGDITKNFNTVPHSTRMLSLGNTYNKEELLDFDTRVAKLIGGIAYQYTAELKFDGFAIALRYTDGKLSQAITRGDGTQGDDVTANVKTIRSIPHQLKGNYPAHLEVRGEIFMHKAAFQRLNEERAKNGEEMYKNPRNTAAGTIKQQDSAEVAKRPLDGFLYQLAEHGKEELDHWDALQRMREYGLPINDATQLCNSIEAVWTFIEHWESARKKLSFEIDGVVIKVNSRLQQQEMGFTSK
;
A
#
# COMPACT_ATOMS: atom_id res chain seq x y z
N MET A 1 5.79 -26.63 24.05
CA MET A 1 5.83 -25.30 23.40
C MET A 1 5.15 -24.31 24.34
N SER A 2 5.70 -23.12 24.59
CA SER A 2 5.03 -22.12 25.44
C SER A 2 3.80 -21.55 24.72
N THR A 3 2.83 -21.00 25.46
CA THR A 3 1.65 -20.36 24.86
C THR A 3 2.03 -19.22 23.92
N GLN A 4 3.01 -18.40 24.30
CA GLN A 4 3.53 -17.31 23.47
C GLN A 4 4.11 -17.85 22.14
N ALA A 5 4.91 -18.91 22.19
CA ALA A 5 5.45 -19.53 20.98
C ALA A 5 4.35 -20.12 20.10
N LYS A 6 3.27 -20.65 20.69
CA LYS A 6 2.13 -21.16 19.93
C LYS A 6 1.34 -20.07 19.22
N ILE A 7 1.09 -18.95 19.91
CA ILE A 7 0.47 -17.75 19.31
C ILE A 7 1.31 -17.28 18.12
N GLN A 8 2.63 -17.11 18.31
CA GLN A 8 3.54 -16.68 17.24
C GLN A 8 3.56 -17.64 16.04
N GLU A 9 3.57 -18.97 16.29
CA GLU A 9 3.51 -19.99 15.24
C GLU A 9 2.21 -19.89 14.44
N LEU A 10 1.06 -19.81 15.11
CA LEU A 10 -0.25 -19.68 14.46
C LEU A 10 -0.35 -18.39 13.64
N THR A 11 0.07 -17.26 14.22
CA THR A 11 0.11 -15.96 13.53
C THR A 11 0.97 -16.04 12.26
N ALA A 12 2.17 -16.63 12.34
CA ALA A 12 3.06 -16.78 11.19
C ALA A 12 2.45 -17.70 10.12
N ALA A 13 1.92 -18.86 10.49
CA ALA A 13 1.29 -19.80 9.57
C ALA A 13 0.07 -19.21 8.85
N LEU A 14 -0.76 -18.45 9.56
CA LEU A 14 -1.91 -17.76 8.97
C LEU A 14 -1.47 -16.65 7.99
N LYS A 15 -0.41 -15.89 8.33
CA LYS A 15 0.16 -14.87 7.43
C LYS A 15 0.73 -15.49 6.16
N GLU A 16 1.50 -16.57 6.30
CA GLU A 16 2.04 -17.33 5.16
C GLU A 16 0.92 -17.90 4.28
N HIS A 17 -0.11 -18.49 4.88
CA HIS A 17 -1.24 -19.02 4.11
C HIS A 17 -1.96 -17.92 3.33
N ASN A 18 -2.21 -16.76 3.95
CA ASN A 18 -2.81 -15.61 3.27
C ASN A 18 -1.96 -15.18 2.06
N TYR A 19 -0.64 -15.11 2.20
CA TYR A 19 0.26 -14.78 1.10
C TYR A 19 0.15 -15.82 -0.03
N ASN A 20 0.23 -17.11 0.30
CA ASN A 20 0.12 -18.20 -0.66
C ASN A 20 -1.23 -18.17 -1.40
N TYR A 21 -2.32 -17.94 -0.68
CA TYR A 21 -3.66 -17.89 -1.23
C TYR A 21 -3.87 -16.66 -2.13
N TYR A 22 -3.61 -15.46 -1.63
CA TYR A 22 -3.95 -14.21 -2.32
C TYR A 22 -2.90 -13.72 -3.33
N VAL A 23 -1.62 -13.97 -3.05
CA VAL A 23 -0.51 -13.46 -3.87
C VAL A 23 -0.01 -14.52 -4.85
N LEU A 24 0.31 -15.72 -4.35
CA LEU A 24 0.90 -16.79 -5.17
C LEU A 24 -0.13 -17.67 -5.90
N ALA A 25 -1.41 -17.56 -5.55
CA ALA A 25 -2.46 -18.45 -6.05
C ALA A 25 -2.20 -19.95 -5.79
N ASN A 26 -1.49 -20.27 -4.70
CA ASN A 26 -1.06 -21.62 -4.36
C ASN A 26 -1.40 -21.97 -2.90
N PRO A 27 -2.69 -22.14 -2.55
CA PRO A 27 -3.12 -22.46 -1.19
C PRO A 27 -2.39 -23.67 -0.61
N SER A 28 -1.86 -23.52 0.61
CA SER A 28 -1.19 -24.60 1.35
C SER A 28 -2.13 -25.43 2.23
N ILE A 29 -3.28 -24.87 2.63
CA ILE A 29 -4.32 -25.51 3.44
C ILE A 29 -5.71 -25.13 2.92
N SER A 30 -6.74 -25.85 3.35
CA SER A 30 -8.14 -25.53 3.01
C SER A 30 -8.70 -24.36 3.83
N ASP A 31 -9.74 -23.69 3.31
CA ASP A 31 -10.44 -22.59 4.02
C ASP A 31 -10.93 -23.04 5.41
N ARG A 32 -11.43 -24.28 5.52
CA ARG A 32 -11.85 -24.86 6.80
C ARG A 32 -10.68 -24.95 7.80
N GLU A 33 -9.51 -25.37 7.35
CA GLU A 33 -8.32 -25.46 8.22
C GLU A 33 -7.82 -24.08 8.61
N PHE A 34 -7.89 -23.10 7.71
CA PHE A 34 -7.59 -21.70 8.01
C PHE A 34 -8.52 -21.17 9.10
N ASP A 35 -9.83 -21.34 8.95
CA ASP A 35 -10.83 -20.91 9.93
C ASP A 35 -10.62 -21.56 11.31
N MET A 36 -10.24 -22.83 11.34
CA MET A 36 -9.94 -23.54 12.59
C MET A 36 -8.71 -22.94 13.28
N LYS A 37 -7.65 -22.65 12.53
CA LYS A 37 -6.43 -22.01 13.06
C LYS A 37 -6.68 -20.58 13.53
N LEU A 38 -7.50 -19.82 12.79
CA LEU A 38 -7.86 -18.46 13.16
C LEU A 38 -8.65 -18.44 14.46
N LYS A 39 -9.66 -19.31 14.61
CA LYS A 39 -10.42 -19.47 15.87
C LYS A 39 -9.57 -19.95 17.04
N GLU A 40 -8.58 -20.80 16.79
CA GLU A 40 -7.61 -21.20 17.82
C GLU A 40 -6.78 -20.00 18.28
N LEU A 41 -6.27 -19.21 17.34
CA LEU A 41 -5.51 -17.99 17.63
C LEU A 41 -6.35 -16.97 18.41
N GLU A 42 -7.59 -16.71 17.98
CA GLU A 42 -8.53 -15.81 18.68
C GLU A 42 -8.73 -16.22 20.14
N LYS A 43 -8.93 -17.51 20.41
CA LYS A 43 -9.09 -18.03 21.79
C LYS A 43 -7.82 -17.82 22.62
N LEU A 44 -6.66 -18.05 22.04
CA LEU A 44 -5.38 -17.90 22.72
C LEU A 44 -5.09 -16.43 23.02
N GLU A 45 -5.32 -15.53 22.09
CA GLU A 45 -5.13 -14.09 22.29
C GLU A 45 -6.11 -13.52 23.32
N ALA A 46 -7.36 -13.99 23.33
CA ALA A 46 -8.34 -13.62 24.35
C ALA A 46 -7.95 -14.12 25.75
N ALA A 47 -7.41 -15.34 25.85
CA ALA A 47 -6.97 -15.91 27.12
C ALA A 47 -5.62 -15.34 27.63
N PHE A 48 -4.77 -14.85 26.72
CA PHE A 48 -3.46 -14.28 27.04
C PHE A 48 -3.23 -12.94 26.32
N PRO A 49 -3.96 -11.86 26.70
CA PRO A 49 -3.88 -10.58 26.01
C PRO A 49 -2.48 -9.96 25.97
N GLN A 50 -1.62 -10.29 26.93
CA GLN A 50 -0.21 -9.84 26.97
C GLN A 50 0.64 -10.38 25.82
N PHE A 51 0.18 -11.42 25.12
CA PHE A 51 0.85 -12.01 23.97
C PHE A 51 0.14 -11.73 22.64
N ALA A 52 -0.98 -11.00 22.66
CA ALA A 52 -1.70 -10.64 21.45
C ALA A 52 -0.89 -9.65 20.60
N ASP A 53 -0.80 -9.91 19.29
CA ASP A 53 -0.18 -8.99 18.34
C ASP A 53 -1.25 -8.01 17.82
N PRO A 54 -1.09 -6.68 17.97
CA PRO A 54 -2.00 -5.71 17.36
C PRO A 54 -2.11 -5.85 15.84
N ASN A 55 -1.12 -6.46 15.19
CA ASN A 55 -1.11 -6.77 13.76
C ASN A 55 -1.45 -8.25 13.47
N SER A 56 -2.18 -8.91 14.37
CA SER A 56 -2.61 -10.29 14.23
C SER A 56 -3.70 -10.42 13.15
N PRO A 57 -3.75 -11.55 12.40
CA PRO A 57 -4.83 -11.83 11.46
C PRO A 57 -6.24 -11.77 12.09
N THR A 58 -6.35 -12.00 13.41
CA THR A 58 -7.61 -11.91 14.15
C THR A 58 -8.18 -10.49 14.19
N GLN A 59 -7.33 -9.47 14.01
CA GLN A 59 -7.75 -8.06 13.97
C GLN A 59 -8.23 -7.62 12.58
N GLN A 60 -8.11 -8.46 11.55
CA GLN A 60 -8.31 -8.10 10.14
C GLN A 60 -9.59 -8.69 9.52
N VAL A 61 -10.49 -9.24 10.34
CA VAL A 61 -11.71 -9.91 9.89
C VAL A 61 -12.85 -8.95 9.54
N GLY A 62 -12.77 -7.69 10.00
CA GLY A 62 -13.86 -6.71 9.86
C GLY A 62 -15.04 -7.00 10.80
N GLY A 63 -16.24 -6.55 10.42
CA GLY A 63 -17.48 -6.73 11.17
C GLY A 63 -18.19 -5.44 11.55
N ASP A 64 -17.55 -4.30 11.33
CA ASP A 64 -18.17 -2.98 11.46
C ASP A 64 -19.02 -2.64 10.23
N ILE A 65 -20.24 -2.14 10.46
CA ILE A 65 -21.14 -1.62 9.42
C ILE A 65 -21.04 -0.10 9.40
N THR A 66 -20.39 0.44 8.37
CA THR A 66 -20.27 1.88 8.10
C THR A 66 -21.48 2.37 7.31
N LYS A 67 -22.36 3.17 7.93
CA LYS A 67 -23.55 3.71 7.25
C LYS A 67 -23.19 4.76 6.19
N ASN A 68 -22.31 5.68 6.57
CA ASN A 68 -21.85 6.78 5.72
C ASN A 68 -20.33 6.93 5.89
N PHE A 69 -19.63 7.23 4.80
CA PHE A 69 -18.23 7.60 4.84
C PHE A 69 -18.12 9.12 5.01
N ASN A 70 -17.42 9.57 6.06
CA ASN A 70 -17.24 10.99 6.31
C ASN A 70 -16.12 11.52 5.39
N THR A 71 -16.35 12.66 4.74
CA THR A 71 -15.31 13.34 3.99
C THR A 71 -14.39 14.11 4.95
N VAL A 72 -13.09 13.87 4.85
CA VAL A 72 -12.04 14.40 5.72
C VAL A 72 -10.96 15.08 4.88
N PRO A 73 -10.47 16.26 5.29
CA PRO A 73 -9.37 16.93 4.61
C PRO A 73 -8.04 16.20 4.81
N HIS A 74 -7.22 16.21 3.76
CA HIS A 74 -5.82 15.77 3.83
C HIS A 74 -4.96 16.80 4.57
N SER A 75 -3.88 16.36 5.21
CA SER A 75 -2.95 17.27 5.91
C SER A 75 -2.24 18.23 4.93
N THR A 76 -1.98 17.72 3.73
CA THR A 76 -1.44 18.45 2.58
C THR A 76 -2.09 17.92 1.30
N ARG A 77 -2.13 18.71 0.22
CA ARG A 77 -2.71 18.27 -1.05
C ARG A 77 -2.01 17.01 -1.59
N MET A 78 -2.79 16.04 -2.07
CA MET A 78 -2.34 14.88 -2.83
C MET A 78 -2.26 15.23 -4.31
N LEU A 79 -1.06 15.58 -4.76
CA LEU A 79 -0.78 16.01 -6.13
C LEU A 79 -1.05 14.90 -7.15
N SER A 80 -1.27 15.32 -8.39
CA SER A 80 -1.25 14.42 -9.55
C SER A 80 0.16 14.33 -10.14
N LEU A 81 0.39 13.32 -10.97
CA LEU A 81 1.67 13.16 -11.68
C LEU A 81 1.54 13.67 -13.11
N GLY A 82 2.58 14.34 -13.59
CA GLY A 82 2.78 14.55 -15.03
C GLY A 82 3.12 13.23 -15.71
N ASN A 83 2.80 13.11 -17.01
CA ASN A 83 3.05 11.90 -17.78
C ASN A 83 4.17 12.13 -18.80
N THR A 84 4.89 11.05 -19.07
CA THR A 84 5.94 10.93 -20.09
C THR A 84 5.75 9.58 -20.78
N TYR A 85 5.82 9.55 -22.11
CA TYR A 85 5.44 8.36 -22.90
C TYR A 85 6.58 7.74 -23.69
N ASN A 86 7.72 8.42 -23.82
CA ASN A 86 8.85 7.95 -24.57
C ASN A 86 10.17 8.46 -23.96
N LYS A 87 11.30 7.93 -24.47
CA LYS A 87 12.63 8.26 -23.99
C LYS A 87 13.00 9.74 -24.20
N GLU A 88 12.56 10.33 -25.32
CA GLU A 88 12.86 11.73 -25.64
C GLU A 88 12.19 12.67 -24.64
N GLU A 89 10.91 12.47 -24.35
CA GLU A 89 10.17 13.22 -23.33
C GLU A 89 10.76 13.04 -21.92
N LEU A 90 11.37 11.88 -21.63
CA LEU A 90 12.07 11.63 -20.37
C LEU A 90 13.36 12.45 -20.26
N LEU A 91 14.14 12.53 -21.34
CA LEU A 91 15.33 13.37 -21.41
C LEU A 91 14.98 14.86 -21.35
N ASP A 92 13.85 15.26 -21.94
CA ASP A 92 13.32 16.62 -21.80
C ASP A 92 12.93 16.93 -20.35
N PHE A 93 12.33 15.98 -19.64
CA PHE A 93 12.05 16.11 -18.21
C PHE A 93 13.35 16.31 -17.41
N ASP A 94 14.37 15.50 -17.65
CA ASP A 94 15.66 15.61 -16.99
C ASP A 94 16.34 16.96 -17.26
N THR A 95 16.30 17.42 -18.51
CA THR A 95 16.82 18.74 -18.89
C THR A 95 16.10 19.87 -18.15
N ARG A 96 14.77 19.77 -17.97
CA ARG A 96 14.00 20.75 -17.18
C ARG A 96 14.39 20.71 -15.70
N VAL A 97 14.57 19.53 -15.12
CA VAL A 97 15.03 19.35 -13.73
C VAL A 97 16.39 20.01 -13.55
N ALA A 98 17.38 19.67 -14.38
CA ALA A 98 18.74 20.23 -14.33
C ALA A 98 18.75 21.78 -14.39
N LYS A 99 17.87 22.35 -15.21
CA LYS A 99 17.72 23.81 -15.31
C LYS A 99 17.13 24.44 -14.05
N LEU A 100 16.11 23.82 -13.45
CA LEU A 100 15.43 24.36 -12.27
C LEU A 100 16.33 24.33 -11.02
N ILE A 101 17.17 23.31 -10.88
CA ILE A 101 18.11 23.17 -9.75
C ILE A 101 19.46 23.86 -9.98
N GLY A 102 19.63 24.58 -11.10
CA GLY A 102 20.84 25.36 -11.38
C GLY A 102 22.10 24.52 -11.62
N GLY A 103 21.98 23.29 -12.12
CA GLY A 103 23.12 22.41 -12.42
C GLY A 103 23.78 21.75 -11.19
N ILE A 104 23.17 21.85 -10.01
CA ILE A 104 23.56 21.06 -8.83
C ILE A 104 23.31 19.58 -9.13
N ALA A 105 24.17 18.69 -8.64
CA ALA A 105 23.97 17.24 -8.81
C ALA A 105 22.71 16.75 -8.10
N TYR A 106 22.04 15.75 -8.68
CA TYR A 106 20.80 15.17 -8.17
C TYR A 106 20.71 13.69 -8.52
N GLN A 107 19.82 13.00 -7.82
CA GLN A 107 19.49 11.60 -8.03
C GLN A 107 17.99 11.47 -8.27
N TYR A 108 17.58 10.32 -8.80
CA TYR A 108 16.18 9.93 -8.94
C TYR A 108 15.85 8.73 -8.06
N THR A 109 14.63 8.64 -7.57
CA THR A 109 14.02 7.38 -7.18
C THR A 109 13.08 6.93 -8.30
N ALA A 110 13.22 5.68 -8.73
CA ALA A 110 12.33 5.02 -9.69
C ALA A 110 11.48 3.95 -8.97
N GLU A 111 10.17 4.05 -9.13
CA GLU A 111 9.17 3.22 -8.45
C GLU A 111 8.16 2.65 -9.45
N LEU A 112 7.55 1.51 -9.15
CA LEU A 112 6.45 0.99 -9.96
C LEU A 112 5.19 1.85 -9.74
N LYS A 113 4.52 2.22 -10.84
CA LYS A 113 3.23 2.90 -10.78
C LYS A 113 2.12 1.87 -10.64
N PHE A 114 1.72 1.56 -9.42
CA PHE A 114 0.67 0.57 -9.13
C PHE A 114 -0.68 0.97 -9.76
N ASP A 115 -1.39 0.00 -10.34
CA ASP A 115 -2.75 0.20 -10.85
C ASP A 115 -3.79 -0.07 -9.74
N GLY A 116 -4.02 0.94 -8.91
CA GLY A 116 -4.92 0.86 -7.76
C GLY A 116 -5.64 2.18 -7.50
N PHE A 117 -5.85 2.48 -6.22
CA PHE A 117 -6.29 3.81 -5.80
C PHE A 117 -5.43 4.34 -4.65
N ALA A 118 -5.17 5.64 -4.69
CA ALA A 118 -4.36 6.30 -3.69
C ALA A 118 -5.09 6.44 -2.34
N ILE A 119 -4.35 6.20 -1.27
CA ILE A 119 -4.80 6.28 0.13
C ILE A 119 -3.80 7.11 0.96
N ALA A 120 -4.30 7.82 1.96
CA ALA A 120 -3.51 8.38 3.05
C ALA A 120 -3.83 7.64 4.35
N LEU A 121 -2.80 7.19 5.07
CA LEU A 121 -2.92 6.52 6.36
C LEU A 121 -2.29 7.39 7.44
N ARG A 122 -3.06 7.66 8.49
CA ARG A 122 -2.60 8.40 9.66
C ARG A 122 -2.42 7.45 10.83
N TYR A 123 -1.26 7.55 11.44
CA TYR A 123 -0.93 6.87 12.68
C TYR A 123 -0.77 7.91 13.80
N THR A 124 -1.42 7.66 14.92
CA THR A 124 -1.26 8.43 16.16
C THR A 124 -0.67 7.51 17.23
N ASP A 125 0.47 7.90 17.79
CA ASP A 125 1.25 7.06 18.72
C ASP A 125 1.48 5.64 18.17
N GLY A 126 1.78 5.58 16.86
CA GLY A 126 2.02 4.36 16.12
C GLY A 126 0.78 3.51 15.82
N LYS A 127 -0.43 3.90 16.25
CA LYS A 127 -1.68 3.18 15.96
C LYS A 127 -2.37 3.77 14.75
N LEU A 128 -2.84 2.93 13.83
CA LEU A 128 -3.63 3.35 12.68
C LEU A 128 -4.93 4.01 13.17
N SER A 129 -4.96 5.33 13.10
CA SER A 129 -6.06 6.14 13.59
C SER A 129 -7.02 6.53 12.49
N GLN A 130 -6.54 6.69 11.25
CA GLN A 130 -7.38 7.07 10.12
C GLN A 130 -6.83 6.58 8.79
N ALA A 131 -7.71 6.23 7.84
CA ALA A 131 -7.37 5.98 6.45
C ALA A 131 -8.33 6.74 5.53
N ILE A 132 -7.79 7.57 4.64
CA ILE A 132 -8.55 8.53 3.83
C ILE A 132 -8.26 8.28 2.36
N THR A 133 -9.31 8.08 1.56
CA THR A 133 -9.17 7.99 0.11
C THR A 133 -8.65 9.30 -0.48
N ARG A 134 -8.00 9.27 -1.65
CA ARG A 134 -7.51 10.49 -2.29
C ARG A 134 -8.61 11.53 -2.53
N GLY A 135 -9.80 11.09 -2.96
CA GLY A 135 -10.89 11.98 -3.37
C GLY A 135 -10.44 12.97 -4.47
N ASP A 136 -10.68 14.26 -4.25
CA ASP A 136 -10.27 15.34 -5.16
C ASP A 136 -8.79 15.74 -5.01
N GLY A 137 -8.09 15.16 -4.02
CA GLY A 137 -6.72 15.46 -3.66
C GLY A 137 -6.57 16.47 -2.53
N THR A 138 -7.64 17.16 -2.13
CA THR A 138 -7.68 18.04 -0.95
C THR A 138 -8.45 17.41 0.21
N GLN A 139 -9.45 16.61 -0.12
CA GLN A 139 -10.24 15.83 0.83
C GLN A 139 -10.65 14.51 0.20
N GLY A 140 -10.99 13.54 1.05
CA GLY A 140 -11.57 12.28 0.62
C GLY A 140 -12.28 11.56 1.75
N ASP A 141 -12.78 10.38 1.46
CA ASP A 141 -13.62 9.64 2.37
C ASP A 141 -12.80 8.83 3.38
N ASP A 142 -13.17 8.90 4.66
CA ASP A 142 -12.64 8.07 5.74
C ASP A 142 -13.13 6.63 5.59
N VAL A 143 -12.21 5.74 5.24
CA VAL A 143 -12.43 4.31 5.01
C VAL A 143 -11.67 3.44 6.02
N THR A 144 -11.42 3.96 7.22
CA THR A 144 -10.56 3.33 8.24
C THR A 144 -10.98 1.89 8.58
N ALA A 145 -12.27 1.65 8.79
CA ALA A 145 -12.79 0.31 9.10
C ALA A 145 -12.45 -0.71 7.99
N ASN A 146 -12.56 -0.29 6.73
CA ASN A 146 -12.28 -1.13 5.57
C ASN A 146 -10.77 -1.32 5.34
N VAL A 147 -9.95 -0.29 5.59
CA VAL A 147 -8.50 -0.41 5.47
C VAL A 147 -7.91 -1.32 6.55
N LYS A 148 -8.52 -1.39 7.74
CA LYS A 148 -8.11 -2.32 8.80
C LYS A 148 -8.24 -3.80 8.40
N THR A 149 -9.03 -4.13 7.39
CA THR A 149 -9.12 -5.52 6.88
C THR A 149 -8.01 -5.86 5.88
N ILE A 150 -7.18 -4.89 5.47
CA ILE A 150 -6.09 -5.09 4.51
C ILE A 150 -4.88 -5.65 5.24
N ARG A 151 -4.50 -6.88 4.88
CA ARG A 151 -3.55 -7.69 5.67
C ARG A 151 -2.16 -7.10 5.76
N SER A 152 -1.71 -6.44 4.70
CA SER A 152 -0.39 -5.81 4.60
C SER A 152 -0.30 -4.47 5.33
N ILE A 153 -1.43 -3.84 5.67
CA ILE A 153 -1.42 -2.57 6.38
C ILE A 153 -1.34 -2.83 7.89
N PRO A 154 -0.25 -2.43 8.57
CA PRO A 154 -0.14 -2.64 10.00
C PRO A 154 -1.11 -1.72 10.74
N HIS A 155 -1.77 -2.25 11.77
CA HIS A 155 -2.56 -1.49 12.73
C HIS A 155 -1.67 -0.79 13.76
N GLN A 156 -0.48 -1.33 14.03
CA GLN A 156 0.52 -0.77 14.93
C GLN A 156 1.91 -0.77 14.27
N LEU A 157 2.54 0.39 14.21
CA LEU A 157 3.91 0.58 13.73
C LEU A 157 4.94 -0.08 14.65
N LYS A 158 6.12 -0.37 14.10
CA LYS A 158 7.28 -0.91 14.81
C LYS A 158 8.38 0.15 14.96
N GLY A 159 9.30 -0.08 15.91
CA GLY A 159 10.48 0.77 16.08
C GLY A 159 10.16 2.15 16.67
N ASN A 160 10.97 3.14 16.32
CA ASN A 160 10.91 4.49 16.86
C ASN A 160 10.18 5.43 15.90
N TYR A 161 8.85 5.47 15.98
CA TYR A 161 7.98 6.31 15.16
C TYR A 161 7.63 7.64 15.86
N PRO A 162 7.32 8.70 15.10
CA PRO A 162 6.82 9.95 15.68
C PRO A 162 5.39 9.81 16.22
N ALA A 163 4.97 10.75 17.07
CA ALA A 163 3.61 10.78 17.64
C ALA A 163 2.52 10.91 16.55
N HIS A 164 2.79 11.69 15.51
CA HIS A 164 1.92 11.81 14.35
C HIS A 164 2.69 11.44 13.08
N LEU A 165 2.08 10.54 12.30
CA LEU A 165 2.62 10.08 11.03
C LEU A 165 1.50 10.06 10.00
N GLU A 166 1.69 10.70 8.85
CA GLU A 166 0.86 10.47 7.66
C GLU A 166 1.72 9.86 6.56
N VAL A 167 1.31 8.69 6.08
CA VAL A 167 1.93 7.99 4.95
C VAL A 167 0.92 7.84 3.83
N ARG A 168 1.40 7.85 2.58
CA ARG A 168 0.56 7.70 1.40
C ARG A 168 1.03 6.53 0.57
N GLY A 169 0.08 5.91 -0.09
CA GLY A 169 0.30 4.69 -0.85
C GLY A 169 -0.78 4.43 -1.87
N GLU A 170 -0.68 3.26 -2.49
CA GLU A 170 -1.69 2.73 -3.39
C GLU A 170 -2.25 1.44 -2.79
N ILE A 171 -3.57 1.31 -2.76
CA ILE A 171 -4.26 0.06 -2.48
C ILE A 171 -4.69 -0.55 -3.81
N PHE A 172 -4.42 -1.84 -3.99
CA PHE A 172 -4.67 -2.56 -5.22
C PHE A 172 -5.18 -3.98 -4.94
N MET A 173 -5.46 -4.73 -6.00
CA MET A 173 -5.88 -6.13 -5.93
C MET A 173 -4.95 -6.99 -6.78
N HIS A 174 -4.53 -8.13 -6.24
CA HIS A 174 -3.72 -9.10 -6.98
C HIS A 174 -4.52 -9.75 -8.11
N LYS A 175 -3.85 -10.07 -9.22
CA LYS A 175 -4.44 -10.69 -10.42
C LYS A 175 -5.16 -12.00 -10.10
N ALA A 176 -4.52 -12.84 -9.29
CA ALA A 176 -5.07 -14.12 -8.87
C ALA A 176 -6.34 -13.96 -8.02
N ALA A 177 -6.33 -13.01 -7.09
CA ALA A 177 -7.51 -12.70 -6.29
C ALA A 177 -8.66 -12.17 -7.14
N PHE A 178 -8.37 -11.25 -8.07
CA PHE A 178 -9.35 -10.74 -9.02
C PHE A 178 -9.96 -11.84 -9.90
N GLN A 179 -9.14 -12.75 -10.40
CA GLN A 179 -9.60 -13.89 -11.19
C GLN A 179 -10.56 -14.77 -10.39
N ARG A 180 -10.20 -15.15 -9.15
CA ARG A 180 -11.08 -15.98 -8.30
C ARG A 180 -12.41 -15.29 -8.00
N LEU A 181 -12.38 -13.99 -7.73
CA LEU A 181 -13.59 -13.20 -7.50
C LEU A 181 -14.52 -13.23 -8.73
N ASN A 182 -13.97 -13.13 -9.93
CA ASN A 182 -14.75 -13.25 -11.16
C ASN A 182 -15.25 -14.67 -11.43
N GLU A 183 -14.47 -15.70 -11.10
CA GLU A 183 -14.89 -17.10 -11.20
C GLU A 183 -16.06 -17.41 -10.27
N GLU A 184 -16.05 -16.89 -9.04
CA GLU A 184 -17.16 -17.01 -8.09
C GLU A 184 -18.42 -16.31 -8.61
N ARG A 185 -18.28 -15.07 -9.11
CA ARG A 185 -19.39 -14.31 -9.70
C ARG A 185 -20.00 -15.02 -10.90
N ALA A 186 -19.16 -15.56 -11.79
CA ALA A 186 -19.62 -16.31 -12.95
C ALA A 186 -20.40 -17.58 -12.55
N LYS A 187 -19.94 -18.31 -11.51
CA LYS A 187 -20.67 -19.46 -10.96
C LYS A 187 -22.03 -19.08 -10.39
N ASN A 188 -22.15 -17.89 -9.83
CA ASN A 188 -23.41 -17.36 -9.28
C ASN A 188 -24.30 -16.67 -10.34
N GLY A 189 -23.89 -16.64 -11.61
CA GLY A 189 -24.63 -15.96 -12.69
C GLY A 189 -24.61 -14.43 -12.59
N GLU A 190 -23.66 -13.87 -11.84
CA GLU A 190 -23.50 -12.42 -11.66
C GLU A 190 -22.58 -11.82 -12.73
N GLU A 191 -22.75 -10.51 -13.00
CA GLU A 191 -21.85 -9.79 -13.91
C GLU A 191 -20.42 -9.75 -13.36
N MET A 192 -19.44 -10.14 -14.17
CA MET A 192 -18.03 -10.09 -13.81
C MET A 192 -17.52 -8.65 -13.70
N TYR A 193 -16.56 -8.44 -12.81
CA TYR A 193 -15.85 -7.18 -12.73
C TYR A 193 -14.93 -6.97 -13.94
N LYS A 194 -14.78 -5.70 -14.34
CA LYS A 194 -14.05 -5.31 -15.56
C LYS A 194 -12.53 -5.25 -15.39
N ASN A 195 -12.04 -4.73 -14.26
CA ASN A 195 -10.60 -4.65 -14.00
C ASN A 195 -10.32 -4.59 -12.48
N PRO A 196 -9.11 -4.98 -12.02
CA PRO A 196 -8.73 -4.97 -10.61
C PRO A 196 -8.83 -3.59 -9.95
N ARG A 197 -8.44 -2.51 -10.64
CA ARG A 197 -8.44 -1.14 -10.11
C ARG A 197 -9.83 -0.70 -9.63
N ASN A 198 -10.83 -0.82 -10.50
CA ASN A 198 -12.21 -0.44 -10.20
C ASN A 198 -12.81 -1.35 -9.13
N THR A 199 -12.46 -2.64 -9.14
CA THR A 199 -12.89 -3.57 -8.09
C THR A 199 -12.31 -3.19 -6.74
N ALA A 200 -11.04 -2.83 -6.67
CA ALA A 200 -10.40 -2.37 -5.43
C ALA A 200 -11.06 -1.09 -4.90
N ALA A 201 -11.23 -0.08 -5.76
CA ALA A 201 -11.87 1.18 -5.41
C ALA A 201 -13.35 1.02 -5.00
N GLY A 202 -14.09 0.11 -5.64
CA GLY A 202 -15.47 -0.21 -5.24
C GLY A 202 -15.52 -0.99 -3.93
N THR A 203 -14.58 -1.92 -3.73
CA THR A 203 -14.51 -2.77 -2.54
C THR A 203 -14.29 -1.94 -1.28
N ILE A 204 -13.38 -0.97 -1.30
CA ILE A 204 -13.09 -0.14 -0.12
C ILE A 204 -14.24 0.77 0.30
N LYS A 205 -15.24 0.97 -0.56
CA LYS A 205 -16.45 1.76 -0.27
C LYS A 205 -17.66 0.91 0.06
N GLN A 206 -17.48 -0.39 0.35
CA GLN A 206 -18.58 -1.21 0.88
C GLN A 206 -18.86 -0.85 2.33
N GLN A 207 -20.14 -0.84 2.70
CA GLN A 207 -20.57 -0.50 4.05
C GLN A 207 -20.14 -1.55 5.08
N ASP A 208 -20.15 -2.82 4.71
CA ASP A 208 -19.76 -3.92 5.60
C ASP A 208 -18.27 -4.26 5.42
N SER A 209 -17.47 -4.02 6.45
CA SER A 209 -16.05 -4.34 6.45
C SER A 209 -15.78 -5.85 6.38
N ALA A 210 -16.71 -6.72 6.80
CA ALA A 210 -16.57 -8.16 6.63
C ALA A 210 -16.62 -8.56 5.13
N GLU A 211 -17.41 -7.84 4.32
CA GLU A 211 -17.42 -8.03 2.86
C GLU A 211 -16.15 -7.50 2.19
N VAL A 212 -15.52 -6.47 2.78
CA VAL A 212 -14.19 -6.01 2.36
C VAL A 212 -13.13 -7.05 2.69
N ALA A 213 -13.15 -7.65 3.88
CA ALA A 213 -12.17 -8.67 4.30
C ALA A 213 -12.14 -9.91 3.38
N LYS A 214 -13.30 -10.28 2.81
CA LYS A 214 -13.43 -11.36 1.82
C LYS A 214 -12.80 -11.04 0.47
N ARG A 215 -12.66 -9.75 0.14
CA ARG A 215 -12.11 -9.25 -1.12
C ARG A 215 -10.69 -8.74 -0.88
N PRO A 216 -9.68 -9.61 -0.95
CA PRO A 216 -8.31 -9.32 -0.54
C PRO A 216 -7.73 -8.13 -1.32
N LEU A 217 -7.66 -6.99 -0.64
CA LEU A 217 -6.85 -5.88 -1.08
C LEU A 217 -5.43 -6.04 -0.51
N ASP A 218 -4.48 -5.41 -1.17
CA ASP A 218 -3.10 -5.25 -0.70
C ASP A 218 -2.68 -3.78 -0.93
N GLY A 219 -1.55 -3.36 -0.38
CA GLY A 219 -1.11 -1.98 -0.44
C GLY A 219 0.39 -1.81 -0.34
N PHE A 220 0.92 -0.91 -1.16
CA PHE A 220 2.29 -0.42 -1.04
C PHE A 220 2.26 1.08 -0.75
N LEU A 221 3.06 1.50 0.22
CA LEU A 221 3.21 2.88 0.61
C LEU A 221 4.47 3.46 -0.03
N TYR A 222 4.36 4.69 -0.52
CA TYR A 222 5.36 5.32 -1.37
C TYR A 222 5.72 6.74 -0.94
N GLN A 223 5.11 7.30 0.10
CA GLN A 223 5.42 8.66 0.54
C GLN A 223 5.18 8.85 2.03
N LEU A 224 6.13 9.54 2.65
CA LEU A 224 6.07 10.02 4.02
C LEU A 224 5.65 11.51 4.03
N ALA A 225 4.36 11.76 4.18
CA ALA A 225 3.77 13.09 4.05
C ALA A 225 4.01 13.93 5.31
N GLU A 226 3.75 13.37 6.49
CA GLU A 226 3.97 13.99 7.79
C GLU A 226 4.75 13.01 8.68
N HIS A 227 5.88 13.45 9.26
CA HIS A 227 6.77 12.56 10.03
C HIS A 227 7.64 13.27 11.07
N GLY A 228 7.12 14.30 11.72
CA GLY A 228 7.88 15.10 12.67
C GLY A 228 8.85 16.08 11.98
N LYS A 229 10.00 16.34 12.60
CA LYS A 229 10.95 17.39 12.20
C LYS A 229 12.14 16.91 11.36
N GLU A 230 12.24 15.62 11.12
CA GLU A 230 13.35 15.07 10.36
C GLU A 230 13.19 15.46 8.88
N GLU A 231 14.26 15.96 8.28
CA GLU A 231 14.29 16.23 6.85
C GLU A 231 14.91 15.03 6.15
N LEU A 232 14.06 14.23 5.52
CA LEU A 232 14.46 13.04 4.78
C LEU A 232 14.30 13.28 3.27
N ASP A 233 15.33 12.89 2.53
CA ASP A 233 15.20 12.64 1.10
C ASP A 233 14.28 11.45 0.87
N HIS A 234 13.73 11.36 -0.34
CA HIS A 234 12.67 10.41 -0.65
C HIS A 234 13.07 8.96 -0.40
N TRP A 235 14.26 8.56 -0.81
CA TRP A 235 14.80 7.22 -0.57
C TRP A 235 14.93 6.90 0.92
N ASP A 236 15.44 7.83 1.72
CA ASP A 236 15.61 7.65 3.16
C ASP A 236 14.25 7.58 3.88
N ALA A 237 13.27 8.35 3.41
CA ALA A 237 11.90 8.26 3.88
C ALA A 237 11.29 6.87 3.63
N LEU A 238 11.55 6.26 2.47
CA LEU A 238 11.12 4.88 2.18
C LEU A 238 11.81 3.87 3.11
N GLN A 239 13.13 4.01 3.34
CA GLN A 239 13.84 3.14 4.29
C GLN A 239 13.27 3.28 5.70
N ARG A 240 12.96 4.51 6.13
CA ARG A 240 12.34 4.75 7.42
C ARG A 240 10.95 4.12 7.52
N MET A 241 10.14 4.19 6.46
CA MET A 241 8.85 3.49 6.42
C MET A 241 9.01 1.97 6.57
N ARG A 242 10.05 1.38 5.97
CA ARG A 242 10.38 -0.05 6.14
C ARG A 242 10.71 -0.37 7.61
N GLU A 243 11.49 0.47 8.28
CA GLU A 243 11.80 0.34 9.72
C GLU A 243 10.54 0.37 10.60
N TYR A 244 9.53 1.16 10.20
CA TYR A 244 8.23 1.21 10.86
C TYR A 244 7.35 -0.02 10.60
N GLY A 245 7.80 -0.95 9.75
CA GLY A 245 7.05 -2.13 9.35
C GLY A 245 5.96 -1.85 8.31
N LEU A 246 6.05 -0.71 7.61
CA LEU A 246 5.11 -0.38 6.54
C LEU A 246 5.51 -1.09 5.23
N PRO A 247 4.53 -1.53 4.43
CA PRO A 247 4.81 -2.24 3.19
C PRO A 247 5.29 -1.25 2.13
N ILE A 248 6.57 -1.32 1.77
CA ILE A 248 7.14 -0.63 0.60
C ILE A 248 7.48 -1.66 -0.48
N ASN A 249 7.50 -1.23 -1.74
CA ASN A 249 7.79 -2.15 -2.83
C ASN A 249 9.30 -2.33 -3.02
N ASP A 250 9.77 -3.58 -3.01
CA ASP A 250 11.19 -3.93 -3.11
C ASP A 250 11.80 -3.64 -4.49
N ALA A 251 10.98 -3.39 -5.52
CA ALA A 251 11.49 -2.96 -6.82
C ALA A 251 11.99 -1.52 -6.82
N THR A 252 11.73 -0.72 -5.79
CA THR A 252 12.12 0.69 -5.77
C THR A 252 13.64 0.83 -5.84
N GLN A 253 14.14 1.72 -6.70
CA GLN A 253 15.57 1.90 -6.93
C GLN A 253 15.99 3.37 -6.86
N LEU A 254 17.12 3.63 -6.19
CA LEU A 254 17.84 4.89 -6.27
C LEU A 254 18.73 4.89 -7.52
N CYS A 255 18.53 5.87 -8.39
CA CYS A 255 19.17 6.02 -9.69
C CYS A 255 20.05 7.29 -9.69
N ASN A 256 21.33 7.13 -10.04
CA ASN A 256 22.29 8.24 -10.07
C ASN A 256 22.28 9.05 -11.37
N SER A 257 21.48 8.63 -12.36
CA SER A 257 21.36 9.32 -13.65
C SER A 257 20.05 8.97 -14.35
N ILE A 258 19.68 9.73 -15.38
CA ILE A 258 18.49 9.46 -16.19
C ILE A 258 18.63 8.16 -17.00
N GLU A 259 19.84 7.76 -17.37
CA GLU A 259 20.11 6.48 -18.03
C GLU A 259 19.83 5.30 -17.10
N ALA A 260 20.19 5.41 -15.81
CA ALA A 260 19.86 4.39 -14.82
C ALA A 260 18.33 4.26 -14.64
N VAL A 261 17.59 5.37 -14.71
CA VAL A 261 16.12 5.36 -14.73
C VAL A 261 15.60 4.69 -16.01
N TRP A 262 16.21 4.95 -17.16
CA TRP A 262 15.83 4.31 -18.42
C TRP A 262 16.04 2.79 -18.36
N THR A 263 17.17 2.32 -17.84
CA THR A 263 17.41 0.88 -17.63
C THR A 263 16.37 0.25 -16.71
N PHE A 264 15.93 0.97 -15.67
CA PHE A 264 14.85 0.53 -14.79
C PHE A 264 13.52 0.36 -15.54
N ILE A 265 13.17 1.32 -16.41
CA ILE A 265 11.96 1.27 -17.23
C ILE A 265 12.01 0.07 -18.18
N GLU A 266 13.11 -0.13 -18.91
CA GLU A 266 13.28 -1.26 -19.86
C GLU A 266 13.16 -2.62 -19.15
N HIS A 267 13.74 -2.75 -17.95
CA HIS A 267 13.60 -3.95 -17.14
C HIS A 267 12.13 -4.25 -16.86
N TRP A 268 11.39 -3.27 -16.34
CA TRP A 268 10.01 -3.44 -15.91
C TRP A 268 8.99 -3.52 -17.05
N GLU A 269 9.31 -3.04 -18.24
CA GLU A 269 8.49 -3.25 -19.44
C GLU A 269 8.27 -4.75 -19.72
N SER A 270 9.31 -5.56 -19.50
CA SER A 270 9.24 -7.02 -19.66
C SER A 270 8.85 -7.75 -18.37
N ALA A 271 9.44 -7.34 -17.23
CA ALA A 271 9.28 -8.03 -15.95
C ALA A 271 7.88 -7.87 -15.35
N ARG A 272 7.12 -6.82 -15.70
CA ARG A 272 5.75 -6.58 -15.21
C ARG A 272 4.79 -7.75 -15.40
N LYS A 273 5.02 -8.60 -16.41
CA LYS A 273 4.20 -9.79 -16.67
C LYS A 273 4.25 -10.82 -15.54
N LYS A 274 5.33 -10.81 -14.75
CA LYS A 274 5.55 -11.72 -13.61
C LYS A 274 5.01 -11.15 -12.29
N LEU A 275 4.58 -9.89 -12.26
CA LEU A 275 4.00 -9.29 -11.08
C LEU A 275 2.63 -9.89 -10.78
N SER A 276 2.36 -10.12 -9.51
CA SER A 276 1.06 -10.57 -9.01
C SER A 276 0.01 -9.46 -9.03
N PHE A 277 0.35 -8.24 -9.45
CA PHE A 277 -0.52 -7.06 -9.54
C PHE A 277 -0.26 -6.29 -10.84
N GLU A 278 -1.18 -5.41 -11.22
CA GLU A 278 -1.03 -4.57 -12.41
C GLU A 278 -0.28 -3.27 -12.08
N ILE A 279 0.47 -2.78 -13.08
CA ILE A 279 1.16 -1.49 -13.03
C ILE A 279 0.89 -0.72 -14.32
N ASP A 280 0.85 0.61 -14.22
CA ASP A 280 0.63 1.51 -15.35
C ASP A 280 1.93 2.04 -15.96
N GLY A 281 3.07 1.79 -15.31
CA GLY A 281 4.37 2.33 -15.71
C GLY A 281 5.31 2.48 -14.51
N VAL A 282 6.16 3.50 -14.59
CA VAL A 282 7.15 3.86 -13.55
C VAL A 282 6.88 5.29 -13.09
N VAL A 283 7.01 5.55 -11.80
CA VAL A 283 7.03 6.89 -11.21
C VAL A 283 8.48 7.27 -10.97
N ILE A 284 8.86 8.46 -11.43
CA ILE A 284 10.23 8.98 -11.35
C ILE A 284 10.17 10.25 -10.50
N LYS A 285 10.96 10.29 -9.43
CA LYS A 285 10.98 11.40 -8.47
C LYS A 285 12.41 11.86 -8.31
N VAL A 286 12.68 13.17 -8.34
CA VAL A 286 13.97 13.68 -7.85
C VAL A 286 14.09 13.27 -6.39
N ASN A 287 15.20 12.64 -6.00
CA ASN A 287 15.34 12.05 -4.67
C ASN A 287 15.31 13.12 -3.57
N SER A 288 15.99 14.25 -3.80
CA SER A 288 16.14 15.26 -2.76
C SER A 288 14.85 16.00 -2.49
N ARG A 289 14.42 16.03 -1.23
CA ARG A 289 13.20 16.72 -0.82
C ARG A 289 13.35 18.24 -0.91
N LEU A 290 14.54 18.75 -0.62
CA LEU A 290 14.87 20.17 -0.77
C LEU A 290 14.78 20.60 -2.24
N GLN A 291 15.38 19.82 -3.15
CA GLN A 291 15.29 20.10 -4.59
C GLN A 291 13.84 20.03 -5.10
N GLN A 292 13.03 19.09 -4.60
CA GLN A 292 11.60 19.06 -4.92
C GLN A 292 10.87 20.34 -4.46
N GLN A 293 11.18 20.87 -3.28
CA GLN A 293 10.59 22.12 -2.77
C GLN A 293 11.01 23.33 -3.62
N GLU A 294 12.27 23.40 -4.04
CA GLU A 294 12.78 24.46 -4.91
C GLU A 294 12.11 24.44 -6.29
N MET A 295 11.92 23.26 -6.88
CA MET A 295 11.21 23.10 -8.16
C MET A 295 9.71 23.40 -8.04
N GLY A 296 9.13 23.17 -6.87
CA GLY A 296 7.70 23.36 -6.61
C GLY A 296 6.81 22.40 -7.40
N PHE A 297 5.56 22.82 -7.63
CA PHE A 297 4.56 22.06 -8.38
C PHE A 297 3.79 22.96 -9.35
N THR A 298 3.27 22.36 -10.41
CA THR A 298 2.36 23.06 -11.35
C THR A 298 0.94 23.13 -10.80
N SER A 299 0.00 23.77 -11.49
CA SER A 299 -1.37 24.00 -10.98
C SER A 299 -2.21 22.75 -10.66
N LYS A 300 -1.74 21.53 -10.99
CA LYS A 300 -2.46 20.26 -10.85
C LYS A 300 -1.87 19.32 -9.80
#